data_AF-A0A397B2Z5-F1
#
_entry.id   AF-A0A397B2Z5-F1
#
_cell.length_a   1.000
_cell.length_b   1.000
_cell.length_c   1.000
_cell.angle_alpha   90.00
_cell.angle_beta   90.00
_cell.angle_gamma   90.00
#
_symmetry.space_group_name_H-M   'P 1'
#
loop_
_entity.id
_entity.type
_entity.pdbx_description
1 polymer ?
#
loop_
_entity_poly.entity_id
_entity_poly.type
_entity_poly.pdbx_seq_one_letter_code
_entity_poly.pdbx_strand_id
1 'polypeptide(L)'
;MPRPRISKASIGYLLNAPFVDMHAKCSQGGGGYKMALDTQHVFCRVAHVIHTDKLALSRYNIVPCKFKVPHSELYPPHLRGFTLNFGAFRHAHKRHRLDPAVVASLDAIGFVWDAAQHKWELQLLCLQLYKLQHGHTNVPRAFDIPSTDAWPTHLWGLPLGVMVNDLRKAMNTLAPPKLALLEALGFAWNAHDVIWTRQLAAVTTYAALYGHTNVPRMFVVPTSDPWPQDTWAMKLGFVVHNLRTKASGLARERKAHLDRLGFHWDARWSRPRTDATTLTSIEIVEV
;
A
#
# COMPACT_ATOMS: atom_id res chain seq x y z
N MET A 1 -13.97 38.46 -6.57
CA MET A 1 -13.39 38.98 -5.30
C MET A 1 -11.87 39.00 -5.43
N PRO A 2 -11.19 40.15 -5.32
CA PRO A 2 -9.73 40.19 -5.40
C PRO A 2 -9.11 39.62 -4.11
N ARG A 3 -8.04 38.85 -4.26
CA ARG A 3 -7.32 38.23 -3.14
C ARG A 3 -6.64 39.31 -2.28
N PRO A 4 -6.73 39.29 -0.94
CA PRO A 4 -5.97 40.22 -0.12
C PRO A 4 -4.48 39.88 -0.22
N ARG A 5 -3.69 40.81 -0.77
CA ARG A 5 -2.22 40.76 -0.70
C ARG A 5 -1.79 41.14 0.71
N ILE A 6 -1.38 40.16 1.50
CA ILE A 6 -0.72 40.42 2.78
C ILE A 6 0.68 40.97 2.48
N SER A 7 0.99 42.16 3.00
CA SER A 7 2.26 42.85 2.74
C SER A 7 3.45 42.10 3.37
N LYS A 8 4.63 42.17 2.73
CA LYS A 8 5.90 41.60 3.25
C LYS A 8 6.26 42.13 4.65
N ALA A 9 5.79 43.32 5.03
CA ALA A 9 6.03 43.92 6.34
C ALA A 9 5.20 43.26 7.46
N SER A 10 3.97 42.81 7.17
CA SER A 10 3.11 42.10 8.13
C SER A 10 3.64 40.70 8.47
N ILE A 11 4.38 40.07 7.55
CA ILE A 11 5.09 38.80 7.76
C ILE A 11 6.31 38.99 8.68
N GLY A 12 6.97 40.15 8.62
CA GLY A 12 8.13 40.51 9.42
C GLY A 12 7.83 40.77 10.90
N TYR A 13 6.67 41.33 11.23
CA TYR A 13 6.30 41.62 12.64
C TYR A 13 5.91 40.34 13.42
N LEU A 14 5.31 39.36 12.73
CA LEU A 14 4.94 38.05 13.30
C LEU A 14 6.14 37.08 13.46
N LEU A 15 7.32 37.46 12.96
CA LEU A 15 8.56 36.70 13.07
C LEU A 15 9.30 36.90 14.39
N ASN A 16 9.04 38.01 15.09
CA ASN A 16 9.82 38.48 16.25
C ASN A 16 9.02 38.61 17.55
N ALA A 17 7.77 38.14 17.60
CA ALA A 17 7.00 38.18 18.84
C ALA A 17 7.63 37.22 19.88
N PRO A 18 7.97 37.68 21.09
CA PRO A 18 8.53 36.83 22.13
C PRO A 18 7.48 35.81 22.60
N PHE A 19 7.94 34.57 22.76
CA PHE A 19 7.16 33.45 23.26
C PHE A 19 6.77 33.67 24.73
N VAL A 20 5.48 33.64 25.03
CA VAL A 20 4.99 33.48 26.40
C VAL A 20 5.19 32.03 26.81
N ASP A 21 5.91 31.87 27.90
CA ASP A 21 6.35 30.63 28.54
C ASP A 21 5.31 29.49 28.52
N MET A 22 5.71 28.33 27.98
CA MET A 22 4.91 27.10 27.97
C MET A 22 4.84 26.40 29.35
N HIS A 23 5.32 27.04 30.42
CA HIS A 23 5.18 26.57 31.80
C HIS A 23 4.08 27.25 32.63
N ALA A 24 3.25 28.12 32.06
CA ALA A 24 2.16 28.74 32.82
C ALA A 24 1.04 27.74 33.17
N LYS A 25 1.09 27.19 34.39
CA LYS A 25 -0.01 26.47 35.02
C LYS A 25 -1.24 27.37 35.19
N CYS A 26 -2.41 26.77 34.95
CA CYS A 26 -3.71 27.03 35.59
C CYS A 26 -4.39 28.40 35.37
N SER A 27 -5.51 28.38 34.64
CA SER A 27 -6.75 28.98 35.16
C SER A 27 -7.90 28.01 34.93
N GLN A 28 -8.50 27.57 36.05
CA GLN A 28 -9.73 26.78 36.09
C GLN A 28 -10.90 27.73 35.79
N GLY A 29 -11.54 27.55 34.64
CA GLY A 29 -12.74 28.29 34.26
C GLY A 29 -13.53 27.52 33.22
N GLY A 30 -14.39 26.59 33.66
CA GLY A 30 -15.68 26.19 33.08
C GLY A 30 -15.82 25.71 31.62
N GLY A 31 -14.83 25.85 30.75
CA GLY A 31 -14.91 25.50 29.33
C GLY A 31 -13.62 24.84 28.86
N GLY A 32 -13.72 23.60 28.37
CA GLY A 32 -12.54 22.79 28.05
C GLY A 32 -11.49 23.48 27.18
N TYR A 33 -10.22 23.38 27.61
CA TYR A 33 -8.99 23.90 26.99
C TYR A 33 -9.09 24.25 25.48
N LYS A 34 -9.10 25.56 25.18
CA LYS A 34 -8.93 26.13 23.83
C LYS A 34 -7.45 26.47 23.65
N MET A 35 -6.87 26.04 22.53
CA MET A 35 -5.46 26.31 22.24
C MET A 35 -5.26 27.81 21.96
N ALA A 36 -4.23 28.41 22.55
CA ALA A 36 -3.92 29.84 22.36
C ALA A 36 -3.70 30.17 20.87
N LEU A 37 -4.17 31.36 20.45
CA LEU A 37 -4.17 31.77 19.03
C LEU A 37 -2.75 31.78 18.44
N ASP A 38 -1.77 32.26 19.20
CA ASP A 38 -0.35 32.29 18.80
C ASP A 38 0.18 30.88 18.51
N THR A 39 -0.19 29.91 19.35
CA THR A 39 0.15 28.51 19.12
C THR A 39 -0.49 27.99 17.83
N GLN A 40 -1.75 28.36 17.53
CA GLN A 40 -2.39 27.95 16.27
C GLN A 40 -1.67 28.54 15.04
N HIS A 41 -1.22 29.79 15.13
CA HIS A 41 -0.45 30.42 14.06
C HIS A 41 0.90 29.74 13.82
N VAL A 42 1.57 29.26 14.87
CA VAL A 42 2.80 28.45 14.75
C VAL A 42 2.53 27.17 13.93
N PHE A 43 1.48 26.41 14.26
CA PHE A 43 1.10 25.22 13.50
C PHE A 43 0.76 25.54 12.05
N CYS A 44 -0.03 26.60 11.83
CA CYS A 44 -0.40 27.06 10.49
C CYS A 44 0.84 27.38 9.65
N ARG A 45 1.76 28.17 10.20
CA ARG A 45 3.00 28.55 9.52
C ARG A 45 3.87 27.35 9.16
N VAL A 46 4.07 26.44 10.11
CA VAL A 46 4.86 25.23 9.84
C VAL A 46 4.19 24.36 8.78
N ALA A 47 2.87 24.22 8.79
CA ALA A 47 2.15 23.47 7.74
C ALA A 47 2.31 24.10 6.35
N HIS A 48 2.28 25.44 6.24
CA HIS A 48 2.55 26.15 4.99
C HIS A 48 3.98 25.89 4.47
N VAL A 49 4.97 25.90 5.36
CA VAL A 49 6.37 25.57 4.99
C VAL A 49 6.47 24.10 4.53
N ILE A 50 5.83 23.16 5.24
CA ILE A 50 5.83 21.75 4.84
C ILE A 50 5.13 21.54 3.49
N HIS A 51 4.09 22.30 3.18
CA HIS A 51 3.44 22.20 1.87
C HIS A 51 4.42 22.56 0.73
N THR A 52 5.32 23.51 0.95
CA THR A 52 6.38 23.85 0.00
C THR A 52 7.55 22.86 0.03
N ASP A 53 7.86 22.30 1.20
CA ASP A 53 8.92 21.30 1.41
C ASP A 53 8.34 19.88 1.55
N LYS A 54 8.01 19.29 0.40
CA LYS A 54 7.44 17.92 0.34
C LYS A 54 8.36 16.85 0.90
N LEU A 55 9.67 17.11 1.02
CA LEU A 55 10.62 16.15 1.59
C LEU A 55 10.40 15.96 3.10
N ALA A 56 9.78 16.93 3.78
CA ALA A 56 9.47 16.86 5.19
C ALA A 56 8.24 15.99 5.51
N LEU A 57 7.50 15.54 4.49
CA LEU A 57 6.29 14.75 4.68
C LEU A 57 6.60 13.29 5.01
N SER A 58 5.67 12.64 5.71
CA SER A 58 5.81 11.22 6.04
C SER A 58 5.70 10.34 4.80
N ARG A 59 5.92 9.03 5.00
CA ARG A 59 5.61 7.95 4.06
C ARG A 59 4.23 8.06 3.38
N TYR A 60 3.27 8.78 3.95
CA TYR A 60 1.92 8.90 3.38
C TYR A 60 1.64 10.28 2.77
N ASN A 61 2.67 11.11 2.57
CA ASN A 61 2.52 12.51 2.16
C ASN A 61 1.68 13.35 3.15
N ILE A 62 1.62 12.91 4.41
CA ILE A 62 0.88 13.58 5.51
C ILE A 62 1.88 14.07 6.55
N VAL A 63 1.59 15.22 7.18
CA VAL A 63 2.35 15.69 8.35
C VAL A 63 2.19 14.69 9.52
N PRO A 64 3.28 14.09 10.04
CA PRO A 64 3.24 13.17 11.18
C PRO A 64 2.55 13.76 12.42
N CYS A 65 1.99 12.90 13.29
CA CYS A 65 1.38 13.37 14.55
C CYS A 65 2.37 14.10 15.46
N LYS A 66 3.61 13.61 15.52
CA LYS A 66 4.73 14.28 16.18
C LYS A 66 5.73 14.66 15.09
N PHE A 67 5.77 15.94 14.75
CA PHE A 67 6.65 16.46 13.72
C PHE A 67 7.81 17.18 14.38
N LYS A 68 9.02 16.64 14.22
CA LYS A 68 10.25 17.34 14.64
C LYS A 68 10.64 18.31 13.52
N VAL A 69 10.64 19.59 13.83
CA VAL A 69 10.97 20.63 12.87
C VAL A 69 12.47 20.50 12.49
N PRO A 70 12.80 20.34 11.19
CA PRO A 70 14.18 20.27 10.73
C PRO A 70 14.96 21.55 11.07
N HIS A 71 16.30 21.43 11.17
CA HIS A 71 17.19 22.59 11.35
C HIS A 71 17.41 23.40 10.05
N SER A 72 16.40 23.47 9.18
CA SER A 72 16.46 24.14 7.89
C SER A 72 16.10 25.62 8.00
N GLU A 73 16.69 26.45 7.14
CA GLU A 73 16.44 27.89 7.07
C GLU A 73 14.99 28.23 6.72
N LEU A 74 14.27 27.31 6.07
CA LEU A 74 12.85 27.44 5.74
C LEU A 74 11.97 27.55 6.99
N TYR A 75 12.43 27.01 8.13
CA TYR A 75 11.69 27.04 9.39
C TYR A 75 12.16 28.19 10.30
N PRO A 76 11.26 28.78 11.10
CA PRO A 76 11.61 29.83 12.05
C PRO A 76 12.71 29.38 13.03
N PRO A 77 13.74 30.21 13.30
CA PRO A 77 14.91 29.82 14.11
C PRO A 77 14.57 29.20 15.46
N HIS A 78 13.59 29.76 16.16
CA HIS A 78 13.16 29.32 17.49
C HIS A 78 12.37 28.00 17.50
N LEU A 79 11.91 27.51 16.33
CA LEU A 79 11.20 26.23 16.21
C LEU A 79 12.10 25.10 15.72
N ARG A 80 13.30 25.39 15.22
CA ARG A 80 14.23 24.38 14.68
C ARG A 80 14.61 23.39 15.78
N GLY A 81 14.43 22.10 15.52
CA GLY A 81 14.67 21.02 16.48
C GLY A 81 13.53 20.76 17.46
N PHE A 82 12.53 21.65 17.55
CA PHE A 82 11.36 21.46 18.41
C PHE A 82 10.37 20.44 17.81
N THR A 83 9.63 19.75 18.67
CA THR A 83 8.62 18.78 18.24
C THR A 83 7.21 19.34 18.39
N LEU A 84 6.54 19.53 17.26
CA LEU A 84 5.14 19.97 17.20
C LEU A 84 4.20 18.77 17.16
N ASN A 85 3.14 18.83 17.97
CA ASN A 85 2.13 17.78 18.06
C ASN A 85 0.92 18.09 17.16
N PHE A 86 1.05 17.78 15.86
CA PHE A 86 -0.05 17.90 14.90
C PHE A 86 -1.21 16.94 15.21
N GLY A 87 -0.99 15.87 15.98
CA GLY A 87 -2.06 15.00 16.47
C GLY A 87 -3.02 15.74 17.40
N ALA A 88 -2.48 16.48 18.38
CA ALA A 88 -3.25 17.33 19.27
C ALA A 88 -3.95 18.47 18.50
N PHE A 89 -3.27 19.04 17.50
CA PHE A 89 -3.82 20.06 16.62
C PHE A 89 -5.05 19.57 15.83
N ARG A 90 -4.97 18.38 15.20
CA ARG A 90 -6.10 17.74 14.51
C ARG A 90 -7.25 17.38 15.47
N HIS A 91 -6.93 16.96 16.70
CA HIS A 91 -7.96 16.69 17.72
C HIS A 91 -8.68 17.96 18.18
N ALA A 92 -7.97 19.08 18.29
CA ALA A 92 -8.57 20.37 18.57
C ALA A 92 -9.50 20.84 17.45
N HIS A 93 -9.14 20.59 16.19
CA HIS A 93 -10.02 20.82 15.03
C HIS A 93 -11.32 20.02 15.12
N LYS A 94 -11.23 18.70 15.40
CA LYS A 94 -12.39 17.81 15.56
C LYS A 94 -13.35 18.26 16.66
N ARG A 95 -12.88 19.02 17.65
CA ARG A 95 -13.68 19.58 18.75
C ARG A 95 -14.10 21.04 18.51
N HIS A 96 -13.90 21.58 17.31
CA HIS A 96 -14.18 22.96 16.94
C HIS A 96 -13.52 24.00 17.86
N ARG A 97 -12.28 23.72 18.31
CA ARG A 97 -11.51 24.60 19.22
C ARG A 97 -10.45 25.45 18.53
N LEU A 98 -10.41 25.41 17.21
CA LEU A 98 -9.49 26.21 16.39
C LEU A 98 -10.20 27.45 15.86
N ASP A 99 -9.42 28.49 15.59
CA ASP A 99 -9.91 29.70 14.95
C ASP A 99 -10.31 29.40 13.49
N PRO A 100 -11.50 29.84 13.03
CA PRO A 100 -11.95 29.59 11.66
C PRO A 100 -11.00 30.12 10.58
N ALA A 101 -10.29 31.23 10.82
CA ALA A 101 -9.34 31.78 9.86
C ALA A 101 -8.09 30.89 9.72
N VAL A 102 -7.65 30.26 10.81
CA VAL A 102 -6.55 29.29 10.78
C VAL A 102 -6.97 28.02 10.02
N VAL A 103 -8.20 27.54 10.25
CA VAL A 103 -8.74 26.38 9.54
C VAL A 103 -8.84 26.67 8.05
N ALA A 104 -9.44 27.79 7.66
CA ALA A 104 -9.56 28.20 6.25
C ALA A 104 -8.20 28.35 5.55
N SER A 105 -7.19 28.88 6.25
CA SER A 105 -5.82 28.98 5.72
C SER A 105 -5.18 27.62 5.46
N LEU A 106 -5.45 26.64 6.31
CA LEU A 106 -4.95 25.27 6.17
C LEU A 106 -5.73 24.47 5.12
N ASP A 107 -7.04 24.70 5.01
CA ASP A 107 -7.87 24.12 3.94
C ASP A 107 -7.42 24.62 2.56
N ALA A 108 -7.02 25.90 2.45
CA ALA A 108 -6.52 26.48 1.21
C ALA A 108 -5.24 25.83 0.67
N ILE A 109 -4.43 25.19 1.53
CA ILE A 109 -3.24 24.43 1.14
C ILE A 109 -3.48 22.92 1.08
N GLY A 110 -4.73 22.47 1.26
CA GLY A 110 -5.09 21.06 1.28
C GLY A 110 -4.54 20.29 2.47
N PHE A 111 -4.47 20.93 3.65
CA PHE A 111 -3.97 20.27 4.85
C PHE A 111 -4.86 19.08 5.25
N VAL A 112 -4.23 17.93 5.50
CA VAL A 112 -4.93 16.71 5.88
C VAL A 112 -5.27 16.72 7.38
N TRP A 113 -6.55 16.98 7.67
CA TRP A 113 -7.10 16.94 9.03
C TRP A 113 -7.31 15.51 9.56
N ASP A 114 -7.82 14.59 8.72
CA ASP A 114 -7.97 13.19 9.08
C ASP A 114 -6.90 12.33 8.39
N ALA A 115 -5.82 12.08 9.11
CA ALA A 115 -4.71 11.29 8.61
C ALA A 115 -5.07 9.82 8.37
N ALA A 116 -6.02 9.26 9.13
CA ALA A 116 -6.41 7.86 8.99
C ALA A 116 -7.28 7.68 7.74
N GLN A 117 -8.20 8.62 7.49
CA GLN A 117 -9.02 8.63 6.29
C GLN A 117 -8.18 8.88 5.04
N HIS A 118 -7.28 9.86 5.05
CA HIS A 118 -6.41 10.13 3.89
C HIS A 118 -5.50 8.94 3.58
N LYS A 119 -4.91 8.29 4.61
CA LYS A 119 -4.14 7.06 4.42
C LYS A 119 -4.97 5.99 3.72
N TRP A 120 -6.22 5.80 4.12
CA TRP A 120 -7.12 4.83 3.52
C TRP A 120 -7.45 5.16 2.06
N GLU A 121 -7.80 6.40 1.76
CA GLU A 121 -8.10 6.85 0.39
C GLU A 121 -6.90 6.67 -0.52
N LEU A 122 -5.70 7.00 -0.04
CA LEU A 122 -4.46 6.81 -0.78
C LEU A 122 -4.18 5.31 -1.02
N GLN A 123 -4.38 4.46 -0.01
CA GLN A 123 -4.26 3.00 -0.17
C GLN A 123 -5.20 2.46 -1.25
N LEU A 124 -6.46 2.91 -1.23
CA LEU A 124 -7.47 2.48 -2.18
C LEU A 124 -7.13 2.92 -3.61
N LEU A 125 -6.73 4.19 -3.78
CA LEU A 125 -6.31 4.74 -5.07
C LEU A 125 -5.10 3.97 -5.64
N CYS A 126 -4.08 3.74 -4.81
CA CYS A 126 -2.91 3.00 -5.27
C CYS A 126 -3.25 1.55 -5.65
N LEU A 127 -4.17 0.90 -4.92
CA LEU A 127 -4.64 -0.44 -5.26
C LEU A 127 -5.41 -0.49 -6.57
N GLN A 128 -6.26 0.51 -6.84
CA GLN A 128 -6.99 0.64 -8.10
C GLN A 128 -6.03 0.81 -9.28
N LEU A 129 -5.04 1.70 -9.15
CA LEU A 129 -4.01 1.91 -10.18
C LEU A 129 -3.15 0.66 -10.39
N TYR A 130 -2.75 -0.02 -9.32
CA TYR A 130 -2.02 -1.27 -9.42
C TYR A 130 -2.84 -2.35 -10.14
N LYS A 131 -4.13 -2.49 -9.83
CA LYS A 131 -5.02 -3.42 -10.51
C LYS A 131 -5.18 -3.07 -11.98
N LEU A 132 -5.28 -1.79 -12.34
CA LEU A 132 -5.36 -1.37 -13.73
C LEU A 132 -4.10 -1.75 -14.52
N GLN A 133 -2.91 -1.61 -13.92
CA GLN A 133 -1.64 -1.91 -14.57
C GLN A 133 -1.32 -3.42 -14.63
N HIS A 134 -1.62 -4.16 -13.56
CA HIS A 134 -1.22 -5.56 -13.41
C HIS A 134 -2.37 -6.57 -13.56
N GLY A 135 -3.61 -6.09 -13.71
CA GLY A 135 -4.82 -6.93 -13.78
C GLY A 135 -5.26 -7.55 -12.44
N HIS A 136 -4.44 -7.45 -11.39
CA HIS A 136 -4.70 -8.09 -10.10
C HIS A 136 -4.30 -7.20 -8.92
N THR A 137 -4.81 -7.50 -7.73
CA THR A 137 -4.53 -6.76 -6.48
C THR A 137 -3.42 -7.39 -5.63
N ASN A 138 -2.72 -8.41 -6.15
CA ASN A 138 -1.65 -9.09 -5.42
C ASN A 138 -0.35 -8.28 -5.47
N VAL A 139 -0.22 -7.33 -4.55
CA VAL A 139 0.99 -6.49 -4.44
C VAL A 139 2.07 -7.21 -3.62
N PRO A 140 3.32 -7.34 -4.14
CA PRO A 140 4.47 -7.81 -3.38
C PRO A 140 4.83 -6.89 -2.23
N ARG A 141 5.34 -7.43 -1.11
CA ARG A 141 5.67 -6.64 0.08
C ARG A 141 6.74 -5.57 -0.16
N ALA A 142 7.71 -5.85 -1.03
CA ALA A 142 8.82 -4.94 -1.35
C ALA A 142 8.50 -4.01 -2.54
N PHE A 143 7.24 -3.92 -2.97
CA PHE A 143 6.85 -3.07 -4.08
C PHE A 143 6.73 -1.62 -3.62
N ASP A 144 7.56 -0.75 -4.20
CA ASP A 144 7.48 0.69 -4.09
C ASP A 144 6.97 1.27 -5.41
N ILE A 145 6.18 2.34 -5.34
CA ILE A 145 5.58 2.94 -6.54
C ILE A 145 6.68 3.59 -7.39
N PRO A 146 6.85 3.17 -8.66
CA PRO A 146 7.89 3.69 -9.53
C PRO A 146 7.58 5.12 -9.97
N SER A 147 8.62 5.94 -10.14
CA SER A 147 8.54 7.30 -10.69
C SER A 147 8.34 7.30 -12.20
N THR A 148 7.21 6.74 -12.65
CA THR A 148 6.84 6.60 -14.06
C THR A 148 5.51 7.27 -14.33
N ASP A 149 5.26 7.69 -15.57
CA ASP A 149 4.05 8.41 -15.99
C ASP A 149 2.75 7.63 -15.74
N ALA A 150 2.84 6.31 -15.59
CA ALA A 150 1.71 5.46 -15.25
C ALA A 150 1.15 5.73 -13.84
N TRP A 151 1.92 6.40 -12.99
CA TRP A 151 1.55 6.75 -11.61
C TRP A 151 1.53 8.28 -11.43
N PRO A 152 0.54 8.84 -10.72
CA PRO A 152 0.55 10.24 -10.31
C PRO A 152 1.83 10.60 -9.52
N THR A 153 2.39 11.78 -9.81
CA THR A 153 3.66 12.26 -9.23
C THR A 153 3.68 12.27 -7.69
N HIS A 154 2.54 12.55 -7.07
CA HIS A 154 2.40 12.57 -5.60
C HIS A 154 2.38 11.17 -4.95
N LEU A 155 2.31 10.10 -5.76
CA LEU A 155 2.34 8.71 -5.29
C LEU A 155 3.71 8.05 -5.48
N TRP A 156 4.64 8.70 -6.18
CA TRP A 156 5.96 8.15 -6.45
C TRP A 156 6.77 7.90 -5.17
N GLY A 157 7.45 6.76 -5.13
CA GLY A 157 8.27 6.34 -3.98
C GLY A 157 7.47 5.87 -2.76
N LEU A 158 6.14 5.85 -2.82
CA LEU A 158 5.34 5.30 -1.72
C LEU A 158 5.47 3.77 -1.67
N PRO A 159 5.65 3.18 -0.48
CA PRO A 159 5.84 1.74 -0.32
C PRO A 159 4.50 1.01 -0.30
N LEU A 160 3.84 0.93 -1.46
CA LEU A 160 2.52 0.32 -1.61
C LEU A 160 2.49 -1.13 -1.09
N GLY A 161 3.56 -1.90 -1.30
CA GLY A 161 3.68 -3.27 -0.79
C GLY A 161 3.56 -3.36 0.74
N VAL A 162 4.17 -2.41 1.46
CA VAL A 162 4.04 -2.32 2.91
C VAL A 162 2.63 -1.91 3.30
N MET A 163 2.05 -0.94 2.58
CA MET A 163 0.70 -0.45 2.83
C MET A 163 -0.37 -1.54 2.67
N VAL A 164 -0.24 -2.37 1.64
CA VAL A 164 -1.12 -3.52 1.38
C VAL A 164 -0.91 -4.61 2.41
N ASN A 165 0.33 -4.86 2.84
CA ASN A 165 0.61 -5.82 3.90
C ASN A 165 0.01 -5.39 5.25
N ASP A 166 0.08 -4.10 5.59
CA ASP A 166 -0.59 -3.55 6.77
C ASP A 166 -2.11 -3.72 6.67
N LEU A 167 -2.67 -3.54 5.47
CA LEU A 167 -4.09 -3.75 5.21
C LEU A 167 -4.50 -5.22 5.42
N ARG A 168 -3.70 -6.18 4.93
CA ARG A 168 -3.92 -7.62 5.16
C ARG A 168 -3.90 -7.97 6.65
N LYS A 169 -3.00 -7.37 7.43
CA LYS A 169 -2.95 -7.54 8.89
C LYS A 169 -4.17 -6.95 9.61
N ALA A 170 -4.75 -5.89 9.06
CA ALA A 170 -5.91 -5.20 9.61
C ALA A 170 -7.25 -5.84 9.19
N MET A 171 -7.27 -6.97 8.48
CA MET A 171 -8.50 -7.60 7.95
C MET A 171 -9.63 -7.68 8.98
N ASN A 172 -9.32 -8.13 10.20
CA ASN A 172 -10.32 -8.33 11.27
C ASN A 172 -10.73 -7.04 11.99
N THR A 173 -10.08 -5.91 11.72
CA THR A 173 -10.32 -4.62 12.38
C THR A 173 -10.91 -3.56 11.45
N LEU A 174 -11.07 -3.88 10.17
CA LEU A 174 -11.62 -2.96 9.18
C LEU A 174 -13.13 -2.79 9.35
N ALA A 175 -13.58 -1.55 9.17
CA ALA A 175 -15.01 -1.24 9.16
C ALA A 175 -15.72 -1.92 7.97
N PRO A 176 -16.98 -2.36 8.10
CA PRO A 176 -17.71 -3.04 7.02
C PRO A 176 -17.73 -2.30 5.67
N PRO A 177 -17.89 -0.96 5.62
CA PRO A 177 -17.83 -0.24 4.33
C PRO A 177 -16.47 -0.35 3.63
N LYS A 178 -15.37 -0.42 4.40
CA LYS A 178 -14.02 -0.58 3.85
C LYS A 178 -13.81 -1.99 3.30
N LEU A 179 -14.36 -3.00 3.96
CA LEU A 179 -14.35 -4.38 3.48
C LEU A 179 -15.10 -4.51 2.16
N ALA A 180 -16.32 -3.97 2.07
CA ALA A 180 -17.12 -4.01 0.86
C ALA A 180 -16.41 -3.38 -0.36
N LEU A 181 -15.69 -2.27 -0.16
CA LEU A 181 -14.87 -1.64 -1.21
C LEU A 181 -13.71 -2.53 -1.67
N LEU A 182 -13.04 -3.23 -0.75
CA LEU A 182 -11.95 -4.15 -1.08
C LEU A 182 -12.45 -5.41 -1.78
N GLU A 183 -13.59 -5.94 -1.35
CA GLU A 183 -14.26 -7.06 -1.99
C GLU A 183 -14.68 -6.72 -3.42
N ALA A 184 -15.29 -5.55 -3.63
CA ALA A 184 -15.64 -5.06 -4.97
C ALA A 184 -14.41 -4.90 -5.87
N LEU A 185 -13.25 -4.56 -5.30
CA LEU A 185 -11.98 -4.51 -6.03
C LEU A 185 -11.37 -5.90 -6.28
N GLY A 186 -11.88 -6.97 -5.69
CA GLY A 186 -11.28 -8.30 -5.73
C GLY A 186 -9.94 -8.33 -5.01
N PHE A 187 -9.88 -7.76 -3.81
CA PHE A 187 -8.65 -7.63 -3.03
C PHE A 187 -8.10 -9.00 -2.59
N ALA A 188 -6.83 -9.25 -2.92
CA ALA A 188 -6.11 -10.47 -2.55
C ALA A 188 -5.64 -10.40 -1.08
N TRP A 189 -6.50 -10.84 -0.17
CA TRP A 189 -6.20 -10.98 1.26
C TRP A 189 -5.01 -11.90 1.52
N ASN A 190 -4.94 -13.02 0.81
CA ASN A 190 -3.85 -13.97 0.90
C ASN A 190 -3.16 -14.13 -0.45
N ALA A 191 -1.96 -13.56 -0.56
CA ALA A 191 -1.12 -13.69 -1.75
C ALA A 191 -0.83 -15.16 -2.09
N HIS A 192 -0.71 -16.03 -1.08
CA HIS A 192 -0.45 -17.46 -1.29
C HIS A 192 -1.65 -18.20 -1.85
N ASP A 193 -2.88 -17.74 -1.60
CA ASP A 193 -4.08 -18.37 -2.18
C ASP A 193 -4.19 -18.02 -3.66
N VAL A 194 -3.95 -16.76 -4.03
CA VAL A 194 -3.92 -16.35 -5.46
C VAL A 194 -2.84 -17.10 -6.23
N ILE A 195 -1.62 -17.18 -5.66
CA ILE A 195 -0.52 -17.94 -6.27
C ILE A 195 -0.90 -19.41 -6.39
N TRP A 196 -1.50 -20.00 -5.34
CA TRP A 196 -1.92 -21.39 -5.34
C TRP A 196 -2.96 -21.68 -6.43
N THR A 197 -4.01 -20.88 -6.55
CA THR A 197 -5.04 -21.05 -7.56
C THR A 197 -4.45 -21.03 -8.98
N ARG A 198 -3.55 -20.09 -9.26
CA ARG A 198 -2.84 -20.00 -10.54
C ARG A 198 -1.95 -21.22 -10.80
N GLN A 199 -1.21 -21.69 -9.80
CA GLN A 199 -0.39 -22.90 -9.91
C GLN A 199 -1.24 -24.15 -10.16
N LEU A 200 -2.36 -24.26 -9.45
CA LEU A 200 -3.29 -25.37 -9.57
C LEU A 200 -3.96 -25.41 -10.96
N ALA A 201 -4.31 -24.25 -11.51
CA ALA A 201 -4.81 -24.15 -12.88
C ALA A 201 -3.78 -24.68 -13.89
N ALA A 202 -2.52 -24.24 -13.77
CA ALA A 202 -1.43 -24.71 -14.63
C ALA A 202 -1.19 -26.23 -14.50
N VAL A 203 -1.16 -26.78 -13.27
CA VAL A 203 -1.01 -28.23 -13.06
C VAL A 203 -2.19 -29.00 -13.65
N THR A 204 -3.41 -28.49 -13.50
CA THR A 204 -4.62 -29.11 -14.06
C THR A 204 -4.58 -29.13 -15.59
N THR A 205 -4.21 -28.01 -16.23
CA THR A 205 -4.05 -27.95 -17.70
C THR A 205 -2.96 -28.92 -18.18
N TYR A 206 -1.82 -28.98 -17.47
CA TYR A 206 -0.77 -29.94 -17.79
C TYR A 206 -1.29 -31.40 -17.70
N ALA A 207 -2.00 -31.72 -16.62
CA ALA A 207 -2.55 -33.06 -16.41
C ALA A 207 -3.56 -33.44 -17.50
N ALA A 208 -4.39 -32.49 -17.96
CA ALA A 208 -5.33 -32.70 -19.04
C ALA A 208 -4.64 -32.94 -20.40
N LEU A 209 -3.55 -32.21 -20.69
CA LEU A 209 -2.81 -32.31 -21.94
C LEU A 209 -1.97 -33.58 -22.05
N TYR A 210 -1.26 -33.93 -20.98
CA TYR A 210 -0.25 -35.00 -21.00
C TYR A 210 -0.72 -36.29 -20.31
N GLY A 211 -1.88 -36.26 -19.65
CA GLY A 211 -2.45 -37.39 -18.92
C GLY A 211 -1.70 -37.74 -17.62
N HIS A 212 -0.76 -36.90 -17.18
CA HIS A 212 0.00 -37.09 -15.95
C HIS A 212 0.47 -35.77 -15.37
N THR A 213 0.82 -35.77 -14.08
CA THR A 213 1.29 -34.59 -13.34
C THR A 213 2.81 -34.52 -13.22
N ASN A 214 3.56 -35.43 -13.87
CA ASN A 214 5.02 -35.39 -13.85
C ASN A 214 5.58 -34.35 -14.83
N VAL A 215 5.71 -33.11 -14.34
CA VAL A 215 6.22 -31.98 -15.11
C VAL A 215 7.76 -31.94 -15.10
N PRO A 216 8.44 -31.85 -16.26
CA PRO A 216 9.89 -31.67 -16.35
C PRO A 216 10.35 -30.42 -15.58
N ARG A 217 11.50 -30.49 -14.91
CA ARG A 217 11.98 -29.41 -14.03
C ARG A 217 12.12 -28.04 -14.72
N MET A 218 12.49 -28.04 -16.00
CA MET A 218 12.70 -26.83 -16.79
C MET A 218 11.47 -26.39 -17.60
N PHE A 219 10.34 -27.11 -17.47
CA PHE A 219 9.14 -26.79 -18.23
C PHE A 219 8.59 -25.40 -17.87
N VAL A 220 8.29 -24.64 -18.92
CA VAL A 220 7.67 -23.31 -18.86
C VAL A 220 6.34 -23.38 -19.61
N VAL A 221 5.29 -22.78 -19.02
CA VAL A 221 3.95 -22.74 -19.62
C VAL A 221 3.99 -21.91 -20.91
N PRO A 222 3.57 -22.48 -22.06
CA PRO A 222 3.43 -21.75 -23.31
C PRO A 222 2.45 -20.57 -23.21
N THR A 223 2.66 -19.55 -24.05
CA THR A 223 1.81 -18.36 -24.13
C THR A 223 0.65 -18.53 -25.13
N SER A 224 0.10 -19.74 -25.22
CA SER A 224 -0.94 -20.10 -26.19
C SER A 224 -2.01 -20.94 -25.52
N ASP A 225 -3.18 -21.03 -26.17
CA ASP A 225 -4.20 -22.00 -25.77
C ASP A 225 -3.62 -23.44 -25.77
N PRO A 226 -4.10 -24.32 -24.88
CA PRO A 226 -5.22 -24.16 -23.95
C PRO A 226 -4.81 -23.64 -22.55
N TRP A 227 -3.63 -23.02 -22.43
CA TRP A 227 -3.15 -22.52 -21.13
C TRP A 227 -3.88 -21.25 -20.74
N PRO A 228 -4.42 -21.17 -19.50
CA PRO A 228 -4.98 -19.93 -19.00
C PRO A 228 -3.96 -18.79 -19.09
N GLN A 229 -4.39 -17.62 -19.57
CA GLN A 229 -3.50 -16.50 -19.84
C GLN A 229 -2.71 -16.04 -18.61
N ASP A 230 -3.32 -16.13 -17.44
CA ASP A 230 -2.65 -15.86 -16.18
C ASP A 230 -1.51 -16.85 -15.94
N THR A 231 -1.54 -18.09 -16.42
CA THR A 231 -0.47 -19.08 -16.23
C THR A 231 0.70 -18.98 -17.21
N TRP A 232 0.60 -18.15 -18.26
CA TRP A 232 1.62 -18.03 -19.30
C TRP A 232 3.02 -17.66 -18.76
N ALA A 233 4.06 -18.22 -19.39
CA ALA A 233 5.47 -18.10 -19.01
C ALA A 233 5.80 -18.54 -17.57
N MET A 234 4.87 -19.20 -16.87
CA MET A 234 5.15 -19.75 -15.55
C MET A 234 6.14 -20.92 -15.67
N LYS A 235 7.20 -20.89 -14.84
CA LYS A 235 8.14 -22.01 -14.67
C LYS A 235 7.49 -23.16 -13.89
N LEU A 236 6.49 -23.80 -14.47
CA LEU A 236 5.67 -24.82 -13.83
C LEU A 236 6.50 -26.03 -13.37
N GLY A 237 7.57 -26.38 -14.08
CA GLY A 237 8.51 -27.42 -13.63
C GLY A 237 9.14 -27.14 -12.26
N PHE A 238 9.54 -25.88 -12.02
CA PHE A 238 10.06 -25.43 -10.74
C PHE A 238 8.98 -25.40 -9.66
N VAL A 239 7.74 -25.02 -10.02
CA VAL A 239 6.58 -25.05 -9.11
C VAL A 239 6.32 -26.48 -8.63
N VAL A 240 6.18 -27.44 -9.54
CA VAL A 240 5.91 -28.85 -9.23
C VAL A 240 7.04 -29.45 -8.39
N HIS A 241 8.31 -29.12 -8.68
CA HIS A 241 9.43 -29.51 -7.84
C HIS A 241 9.33 -28.96 -6.41
N ASN A 242 8.95 -27.70 -6.23
CA ASN A 242 8.73 -27.12 -4.91
C ASN A 242 7.55 -27.77 -4.18
N LEU A 243 6.46 -28.10 -4.89
CA LEU A 243 5.33 -28.82 -4.30
C LEU A 243 5.77 -30.17 -3.74
N ARG A 244 6.59 -30.93 -4.48
CA ARG A 244 7.13 -32.22 -4.03
C ARG A 244 8.06 -32.09 -2.83
N THR A 245 9.04 -31.19 -2.90
CA THR A 245 10.05 -31.01 -1.83
C THR A 245 9.46 -30.43 -0.55
N LYS A 246 8.41 -29.61 -0.65
CA LYS A 246 7.73 -28.99 0.48
C LYS A 246 6.40 -29.66 0.83
N ALA A 247 6.21 -30.92 0.44
CA ALA A 247 4.97 -31.68 0.65
C ALA A 247 4.51 -31.71 2.12
N SER A 248 5.44 -31.73 3.07
CA SER A 248 5.15 -31.71 4.51
C SER A 248 4.63 -30.35 5.02
N GLY A 249 4.96 -29.25 4.33
CA GLY A 249 4.51 -27.89 4.68
C GLY A 249 3.24 -27.46 3.96
N LEU A 250 2.66 -28.29 3.09
CA LEU A 250 1.41 -28.00 2.40
C LEU A 250 0.21 -28.19 3.34
N ALA A 251 -0.73 -27.25 3.29
CA ALA A 251 -2.01 -27.38 3.98
C ALA A 251 -2.72 -28.67 3.52
N ARG A 252 -3.34 -29.38 4.47
CA ARG A 252 -3.98 -30.68 4.24
C ARG A 252 -4.97 -30.65 3.07
N GLU A 253 -5.76 -29.58 2.96
CA GLU A 253 -6.72 -29.38 1.88
C GLU A 253 -6.06 -29.22 0.51
N ARG A 254 -4.95 -28.48 0.44
CA ARG A 254 -4.18 -28.28 -0.80
C ARG A 254 -3.56 -29.59 -1.28
N LYS A 255 -3.03 -30.38 -0.34
CA LYS A 255 -2.50 -31.72 -0.60
C LYS A 255 -3.60 -32.65 -1.13
N ALA A 256 -4.74 -32.71 -0.45
CA ALA A 256 -5.89 -33.51 -0.87
C ALA A 256 -6.44 -33.10 -2.24
N HIS A 257 -6.37 -31.82 -2.60
CA HIS A 257 -6.73 -31.36 -3.95
C HIS A 257 -5.79 -31.95 -5.01
N LEU A 258 -4.47 -31.86 -4.79
CA LEU A 258 -3.48 -32.45 -5.68
C LEU A 258 -3.63 -33.98 -5.77
N ASP A 259 -3.90 -34.65 -4.66
CA ASP A 259 -4.13 -36.09 -4.63
C ASP A 259 -5.33 -36.49 -5.52
N ARG A 260 -6.43 -35.73 -5.46
CA ARG A 260 -7.60 -35.93 -6.35
C ARG A 260 -7.30 -35.70 -7.83
N LEU A 261 -6.34 -34.84 -8.15
CA LEU A 261 -5.85 -34.64 -9.52
C LEU A 261 -4.89 -35.75 -9.99
N GLY A 262 -4.56 -36.73 -9.14
CA GLY A 262 -3.55 -37.74 -9.46
C GLY A 262 -2.13 -37.18 -9.43
N PHE A 263 -1.84 -36.27 -8.49
CA PHE A 263 -0.52 -35.67 -8.39
C PHE A 263 0.55 -36.67 -7.92
N HIS A 264 1.61 -36.86 -8.72
CA HIS A 264 2.72 -37.73 -8.38
C HIS A 264 3.75 -37.00 -7.52
N TRP A 265 3.81 -37.39 -6.24
CA TRP A 265 4.76 -36.86 -5.25
C TRP A 265 6.19 -37.36 -5.45
N ASP A 266 6.39 -38.57 -5.98
CA ASP A 266 7.72 -39.08 -6.34
C ASP A 266 8.13 -38.59 -7.75
N ALA A 267 9.27 -37.90 -7.83
CA ALA A 267 9.82 -37.41 -9.09
C ALA A 267 10.37 -38.55 -9.98
N ARG A 268 10.62 -39.73 -9.41
CA ARG A 268 11.09 -40.93 -10.12
C ARG A 268 9.96 -41.69 -10.83
N TRP A 269 8.73 -41.18 -10.76
CA TRP A 269 7.62 -41.78 -11.48
C TRP A 269 7.92 -41.80 -12.98
N SER A 270 7.94 -43.00 -13.54
CA SER A 270 8.03 -43.23 -14.99
C SER A 270 6.65 -43.60 -15.51
N ARG A 271 6.31 -43.09 -16.69
CA ARG A 271 5.06 -43.45 -17.35
C ARG A 271 5.09 -44.96 -17.63
N PRO A 272 4.05 -45.73 -17.26
CA PRO A 272 3.95 -47.11 -17.71
C PRO A 272 4.07 -47.13 -19.23
N ARG A 273 4.93 -48.00 -19.79
CA ARG A 273 4.99 -48.25 -21.23
C ARG A 273 3.62 -48.79 -21.64
N THR A 274 2.76 -47.95 -22.18
CA THR A 274 1.62 -48.38 -22.97
C THR A 274 2.14 -48.75 -24.34
N ASP A 275 1.87 -49.98 -24.76
CA ASP A 275 2.37 -50.54 -26.00
C ASP A 275 2.16 -49.59 -27.18
N ALA A 276 3.21 -49.47 -28.00
CA ALA A 276 3.33 -48.48 -29.04
C ALA A 276 2.31 -48.69 -30.15
N THR A 277 1.26 -47.87 -30.21
CA THR A 277 0.64 -47.51 -31.50
C THR A 277 -0.10 -46.17 -31.38
N THR A 278 0.20 -45.26 -32.31
CA THR A 278 -0.44 -43.97 -32.56
C THR A 278 -0.32 -42.87 -31.51
N LEU A 279 0.81 -42.16 -31.49
CA LEU A 279 0.80 -40.72 -31.20
C LEU A 279 1.70 -40.01 -32.21
N THR A 280 1.03 -39.39 -33.18
CA THR A 280 1.57 -38.37 -34.09
C THR A 280 2.32 -37.30 -33.32
N SER A 281 3.50 -36.98 -33.82
CA SER A 281 4.40 -35.91 -33.40
C SER A 281 3.66 -34.61 -33.09
N ILE A 282 3.64 -34.23 -31.81
CA ILE A 282 3.49 -32.82 -31.44
C ILE A 282 4.92 -32.32 -31.24
N GLU A 283 5.41 -31.61 -32.25
CA GLU A 283 6.70 -30.93 -32.23
C GLU A 283 6.77 -30.01 -31.01
N ILE A 284 7.81 -30.21 -30.20
CA ILE A 284 8.23 -29.27 -29.18
C ILE A 284 8.83 -28.09 -29.94
N VAL A 285 8.08 -27.00 -30.07
CA VAL A 285 8.64 -25.72 -30.53
C VAL A 285 9.38 -25.12 -29.34
N GLU A 286 10.71 -25.23 -29.35
CA GLU A 286 11.59 -24.34 -28.62
C GLU A 286 11.59 -22.97 -29.31
N VAL A 287 10.99 -21.94 -28.68
CA VAL A 287 11.48 -20.54 -28.68
C VAL A 287 11.04 -19.87 -27.38
#